data_AF-A0A8T7BH79-F1
#
_entry.id   AF-A0A8T7BH79-F1
#
_cell.length_a   1.000
_cell.length_b   1.000
_cell.length_c   1.000
_cell.angle_alpha   90.00
_cell.angle_beta   90.00
_cell.angle_gamma   90.00
#
_symmetry.space_group_name_H-M   'P 1'
#
loop_
_entity.id
_entity.type
_entity.pdbx_description
1 polymer ?
#
loop_
_entity_poly.entity_id
_entity_poly.type
_entity_poly.pdbx_seq_one_letter_code
_entity_poly.pdbx_strand_id
1 'polypeptide(L)'
;MAEQFKEQGGAATMDPGVVRRWLTSRMMSRMCSEQAQVKARRKAELQRTKSGLPHTVEYFHQVDDGYSHLAVQLLAKIQARYEVELRCHLVSECAGANLPEPQLLSRLSCYDANQIAPHYGLEPPTAQSAAATDCIALAESILAGLSNQDFIAHAVTVNTALWRNDLDGLRQLSKQFGEASSERRQAAQQAGNDRRAQLKHYSGAMFFYGNEWYWGVDRLHYLEKRLGELGLDSTPGQALLAPRQDVVNGPLNASNAAKQSSQLTLVIYASLRSPYTAVAFDRTVTLANELGVNLELRPVLPMVMRGVPATMEKGKYILFDAGREARAAGVPFGPCADPIGEPTRRAYSLYAWAAEQGKAVEFISAFLRCAWVEAINTNTDRGMQAVVQRAGLDWSVAKTIIGTPGWQAMVEDNRLAMYELGLWGVPSYQLLDEQNNTVLALWGQDRLWLVSKVIQEQLNRLTTAD
;
A
#
# COMPACT_ATOMS: atom_id res chain seq x y z
N MET A 1 -2.71 -33.18 -5.49
CA MET A 1 -2.86 -31.95 -4.68
C MET A 1 -3.31 -30.81 -5.58
N ALA A 2 -4.50 -30.95 -6.18
CA ALA A 2 -5.10 -29.99 -7.12
C ALA A 2 -6.51 -29.60 -6.63
N GLU A 3 -6.64 -29.46 -5.32
CA GLU A 3 -7.82 -28.86 -4.71
C GLU A 3 -7.39 -27.56 -4.04
N GLN A 4 -8.32 -26.59 -4.02
CA GLN A 4 -8.27 -25.31 -3.32
C GLN A 4 -7.83 -24.05 -4.09
N PHE A 5 -8.31 -23.81 -5.32
CA PHE A 5 -8.62 -22.42 -5.71
C PHE A 5 -9.95 -22.38 -6.46
N LYS A 6 -11.00 -21.88 -5.79
CA LYS A 6 -12.35 -21.79 -6.36
C LYS A 6 -12.46 -20.56 -7.26
N GLU A 7 -12.82 -20.75 -8.53
CA GLU A 7 -13.13 -19.67 -9.47
C GLU A 7 -14.23 -18.77 -8.90
N GLN A 8 -13.94 -17.47 -8.78
CA GLN A 8 -14.85 -16.51 -8.15
C GLN A 8 -15.83 -15.87 -9.12
N GLY A 9 -15.53 -15.90 -10.43
CA GLY A 9 -16.33 -15.24 -11.45
C GLY A 9 -16.37 -13.71 -11.29
N GLY A 10 -17.20 -13.04 -12.10
CA GLY A 10 -17.38 -11.57 -12.02
C GLY A 10 -16.05 -10.82 -12.14
N ALA A 11 -15.90 -9.67 -11.47
CA ALA A 11 -14.67 -8.84 -11.45
C ALA A 11 -13.41 -9.58 -10.93
N ALA A 12 -13.60 -10.72 -10.26
CA ALA A 12 -12.55 -11.54 -9.67
C ALA A 12 -12.28 -12.85 -10.44
N THR A 13 -12.72 -12.95 -11.70
CA THR A 13 -12.43 -14.13 -12.54
C THR A 13 -10.93 -14.33 -12.68
N MET A 14 -10.45 -15.56 -12.52
CA MET A 14 -9.03 -15.87 -12.62
C MET A 14 -8.59 -15.98 -14.08
N ASP A 15 -9.50 -16.28 -15.00
CA ASP A 15 -9.21 -16.47 -16.43
C ASP A 15 -10.21 -15.73 -17.34
N PRO A 16 -10.11 -14.39 -17.43
CA PRO A 16 -10.97 -13.62 -18.32
C PRO A 16 -10.69 -13.94 -19.80
N GLY A 17 -11.76 -14.11 -20.57
CA GLY A 17 -11.69 -14.25 -22.02
C GLY A 17 -11.05 -13.04 -22.73
N VAL A 18 -10.63 -13.21 -23.99
CA VAL A 18 -9.82 -12.25 -24.75
C VAL A 18 -10.43 -10.84 -24.79
N VAL A 19 -11.71 -10.72 -25.13
CA VAL A 19 -12.42 -9.42 -25.22
C VAL A 19 -12.44 -8.72 -23.87
N ARG A 20 -12.73 -9.47 -22.80
CA ARG A 20 -12.78 -8.94 -21.45
C ARG A 20 -11.40 -8.45 -20.99
N ARG A 21 -10.34 -9.21 -21.26
CA ARG A 21 -8.96 -8.83 -20.94
C ARG A 21 -8.57 -7.53 -21.66
N TRP A 22 -8.92 -7.41 -22.94
CA TRP A 22 -8.66 -6.19 -23.71
C TRP A 22 -9.39 -4.97 -23.15
N LEU A 23 -10.69 -5.09 -22.84
CA LEU A 23 -11.48 -4.02 -22.23
C LEU A 23 -10.93 -3.61 -20.86
N THR A 24 -10.63 -4.59 -20.00
CA THR A 24 -10.03 -4.34 -18.68
C THR A 24 -8.70 -3.61 -18.83
N SER A 25 -7.80 -4.07 -19.69
CA SER A 25 -6.47 -3.46 -19.92
C SER A 25 -6.58 -2.00 -20.38
N ARG A 26 -7.53 -1.70 -21.26
CA ARG A 26 -7.79 -0.32 -21.73
C ARG A 26 -8.35 0.57 -20.63
N MET A 27 -9.21 0.01 -19.76
CA MET A 27 -9.71 0.68 -18.58
C MET A 27 -8.59 0.96 -17.56
N MET A 28 -7.74 -0.03 -17.27
CA MET A 28 -6.59 0.09 -16.37
C MET A 28 -5.64 1.21 -16.83
N SER A 29 -5.30 1.22 -18.13
CA SER A 29 -4.44 2.24 -18.73
C SER A 29 -4.99 3.65 -18.56
N ARG A 30 -6.32 3.82 -18.62
CA ARG A 30 -6.95 5.12 -18.37
C ARG A 30 -6.94 5.51 -16.90
N MET A 31 -7.06 4.55 -15.98
CA MET A 31 -7.09 4.80 -14.53
C MET A 31 -5.75 5.27 -13.98
N CYS A 32 -4.63 4.75 -14.49
CA CYS A 32 -3.30 5.18 -14.07
C CYS A 32 -2.78 6.43 -14.82
N SER A 33 -3.49 6.92 -15.83
CA SER A 33 -3.08 8.06 -16.67
C SER A 33 -3.14 9.40 -15.95
N GLU A 34 -2.03 10.15 -15.99
CA GLU A 34 -1.96 11.51 -15.46
C GLU A 34 -2.92 12.48 -16.16
N GLN A 35 -3.02 12.41 -17.48
CA GLN A 35 -3.94 13.27 -18.24
C GLN A 35 -5.39 13.04 -17.81
N ALA A 36 -5.77 11.78 -17.56
CA ALA A 36 -7.09 11.45 -17.05
C ALA A 36 -7.31 12.00 -15.63
N GLN A 37 -6.30 11.90 -14.76
CA GLN A 37 -6.33 12.46 -13.41
C GLN A 37 -6.49 13.99 -13.44
N VAL A 38 -5.62 14.72 -14.15
CA VAL A 38 -5.67 16.18 -14.25
C VAL A 38 -7.02 16.64 -14.80
N LYS A 39 -7.56 15.96 -15.81
CA LYS A 39 -8.90 16.24 -16.34
C LYS A 39 -9.99 16.01 -15.31
N ALA A 40 -9.91 14.94 -14.51
CA ALA A 40 -10.86 14.65 -13.44
C ALA A 40 -10.81 15.73 -12.35
N ARG A 41 -9.62 16.17 -11.94
CA ARG A 41 -9.43 17.29 -10.98
C ARG A 41 -10.06 18.57 -11.49
N ARG A 42 -9.74 18.99 -12.72
CA ARG A 42 -10.33 20.20 -13.33
C ARG A 42 -11.86 20.13 -13.37
N LYS A 43 -12.41 18.97 -13.75
CA LYS A 43 -13.86 18.75 -13.75
C LYS A 43 -14.46 18.88 -12.34
N ALA A 44 -13.82 18.32 -11.33
CA ALA A 44 -14.27 18.39 -9.94
C ALA A 44 -14.28 19.85 -9.43
N GLU A 45 -13.23 20.62 -9.70
CA GLU A 45 -13.15 22.04 -9.28
C GLU A 45 -14.18 22.92 -10.00
N LEU A 46 -14.40 22.69 -11.30
CA LEU A 46 -15.45 23.38 -12.06
C LEU A 46 -16.85 23.07 -11.48
N GLN A 47 -17.10 21.80 -11.14
CA GLN A 47 -18.37 21.39 -10.53
C GLN A 47 -18.55 22.02 -9.15
N ARG A 48 -17.52 22.02 -8.30
CA ARG A 48 -17.53 22.66 -6.99
C ARG A 48 -17.88 24.15 -7.09
N THR A 49 -17.17 24.87 -7.97
CA THR A 49 -17.37 26.31 -8.19
C THR A 49 -18.78 26.59 -8.72
N LYS A 50 -19.25 25.83 -9.71
CA LYS A 50 -20.61 25.96 -10.25
C LYS A 50 -21.70 25.73 -9.20
N SER A 51 -21.45 24.83 -8.25
CA SER A 51 -22.38 24.52 -7.16
C SER A 51 -22.20 25.43 -5.93
N GLY A 52 -21.29 26.40 -5.95
CA GLY A 52 -21.02 27.28 -4.80
C GLY A 52 -20.54 26.54 -3.55
N LEU A 53 -19.94 25.36 -3.71
CA LEU A 53 -19.52 24.52 -2.58
C LEU A 53 -18.15 24.97 -2.03
N PRO A 54 -17.95 24.91 -0.71
CA PRO A 54 -16.65 25.18 -0.10
C PRO A 54 -15.63 24.10 -0.47
N HIS A 55 -14.36 24.37 -0.17
CA HIS A 55 -13.33 23.34 -0.22
C HIS A 55 -13.47 22.42 0.98
N THR A 56 -14.08 21.24 0.80
CA THR A 56 -14.29 20.26 1.88
C THR A 56 -13.35 19.07 1.72
N VAL A 57 -12.58 18.78 2.77
CA VAL A 57 -11.80 17.54 2.94
C VAL A 57 -12.56 16.64 3.91
N GLU A 58 -12.94 15.45 3.46
CA GLU A 58 -13.58 14.45 4.33
C GLU A 58 -12.53 13.46 4.84
N TYR A 59 -12.50 13.20 6.15
CA TYR A 59 -11.61 12.24 6.81
C TYR A 59 -12.41 11.08 7.42
N PHE A 60 -11.99 9.85 7.15
CA PHE A 60 -12.65 8.64 7.64
C PHE A 60 -11.77 7.95 8.68
N HIS A 61 -12.16 8.07 9.94
CA HIS A 61 -11.40 7.63 11.11
C HIS A 61 -11.89 6.27 11.61
N GLN A 62 -10.97 5.30 11.70
CA GLN A 62 -11.18 4.03 12.37
C GLN A 62 -10.31 4.01 13.64
N VAL A 63 -10.90 3.85 14.82
CA VAL A 63 -10.17 4.10 16.08
C VAL A 63 -9.05 3.09 16.35
N ASP A 64 -9.26 1.84 15.95
CA ASP A 64 -8.39 0.69 16.17
C ASP A 64 -7.43 0.41 15.00
N ASP A 65 -7.27 1.38 14.11
CA ASP A 65 -6.34 1.34 12.98
C ASP A 65 -5.11 2.21 13.26
N GLY A 66 -3.92 1.61 13.27
CA GLY A 66 -2.65 2.32 13.50
C GLY A 66 -2.43 3.47 12.50
N TYR A 67 -2.86 3.32 11.25
CA TYR A 67 -2.76 4.38 10.25
C TYR A 67 -3.69 5.56 10.57
N SER A 68 -4.88 5.27 11.10
CA SER A 68 -5.83 6.28 11.55
C SER A 68 -5.29 7.04 12.77
N HIS A 69 -4.55 6.37 13.67
CA HIS A 69 -3.86 7.02 14.79
C HIS A 69 -2.78 8.01 14.34
N LEU A 70 -2.06 7.72 13.26
CA LEU A 70 -1.10 8.69 12.71
C LEU A 70 -1.82 9.84 12.00
N ALA A 71 -2.81 9.53 11.16
CA ALA A 71 -3.53 10.54 10.38
C ALA A 71 -4.30 11.54 11.26
N VAL A 72 -4.89 11.09 12.38
CA VAL A 72 -5.70 11.95 13.26
C VAL A 72 -4.86 13.07 13.91
N GLN A 73 -3.56 12.82 14.14
CA GLN A 73 -2.61 13.80 14.70
C GLN A 73 -2.35 15.00 13.77
N LEU A 74 -2.72 14.88 12.49
CA LEU A 74 -2.51 15.92 11.49
C LEU A 74 -3.75 16.78 11.23
N LEU A 75 -4.93 16.41 11.74
CA LEU A 75 -6.18 17.11 11.43
C LEU A 75 -6.16 18.59 11.82
N ALA A 76 -5.78 18.89 13.08
CA ALA A 76 -5.70 20.27 13.56
C ALA A 76 -4.65 21.08 12.78
N LYS A 77 -3.52 20.45 12.40
CA LYS A 77 -2.48 21.09 11.58
C LYS A 77 -2.97 21.39 10.16
N ILE A 78 -3.73 20.47 9.56
CA ILE A 78 -4.36 20.68 8.24
C ILE A 78 -5.37 21.84 8.33
N GLN A 79 -6.24 21.86 9.35
CA GLN A 79 -7.24 22.90 9.55
C GLN A 79 -6.60 24.30 9.72
N ALA A 80 -5.50 24.37 10.45
CA ALA A 80 -4.81 25.62 10.70
C ALA A 80 -4.06 26.14 9.47
N ARG A 81 -3.53 25.24 8.62
CA ARG A 81 -2.70 25.60 7.47
C ARG A 81 -3.49 25.84 6.19
N TYR A 82 -4.47 24.99 5.90
CA TYR A 82 -5.17 25.02 4.62
C TYR A 82 -6.58 25.57 4.78
N GLU A 83 -6.99 26.47 3.88
CA GLU A 83 -8.34 27.05 3.85
C GLU A 83 -9.37 26.02 3.35
N VAL A 84 -9.68 25.04 4.21
CA VAL A 84 -10.61 23.95 3.93
C VAL A 84 -11.53 23.68 5.10
N GLU A 85 -12.76 23.26 4.80
CA GLU A 85 -13.62 22.60 5.77
C GLU A 85 -13.18 21.15 5.94
N LEU A 86 -12.75 20.76 7.14
CA LEU A 86 -12.56 19.36 7.48
C LEU A 86 -13.87 18.76 7.97
N ARG A 87 -14.25 17.58 7.46
CA ARG A 87 -15.39 16.79 7.94
C ARG A 87 -14.93 15.39 8.34
N CYS A 88 -15.07 15.06 9.62
CA CYS A 88 -14.63 13.79 10.18
C CYS A 88 -15.80 12.81 10.26
N HIS A 89 -15.57 11.59 9.81
CA HIS A 89 -16.51 10.49 9.83
C HIS A 89 -15.92 9.34 10.63
N LEU A 90 -16.60 8.92 11.69
CA LEU A 90 -16.27 7.67 12.37
C LEU A 90 -16.68 6.50 11.47
N VAL A 91 -15.79 5.54 11.26
CA VAL A 91 -16.04 4.35 10.44
C VAL A 91 -15.60 3.09 11.18
N SER A 92 -16.24 1.98 10.86
CA SER A 92 -15.79 0.66 11.32
C SER A 92 -14.73 0.08 10.40
N GLU A 93 -14.09 -1.00 10.85
CA GLU A 93 -13.27 -1.85 9.99
C GLU A 93 -14.04 -2.25 8.73
N CYS A 94 -13.32 -2.37 7.62
CA CYS A 94 -13.86 -2.84 6.35
C CYS A 94 -14.35 -4.28 6.48
N ALA A 95 -15.63 -4.54 6.25
CA ALA A 95 -16.15 -5.91 6.18
C ALA A 95 -16.05 -6.51 4.76
N GLY A 96 -15.94 -7.84 4.69
CA GLY A 96 -16.16 -8.63 3.48
C GLY A 96 -15.04 -8.63 2.44
N ALA A 97 -15.41 -8.72 1.16
CA ALA A 97 -14.54 -8.97 0.01
C ALA A 97 -13.29 -8.06 -0.13
N ASN A 98 -13.29 -6.87 0.48
CA ASN A 98 -12.18 -5.93 0.40
C ASN A 98 -11.07 -6.19 1.42
N LEU A 99 -11.37 -6.92 2.50
CA LEU A 99 -10.46 -7.24 3.59
C LEU A 99 -10.33 -8.76 3.76
N PRO A 100 -9.41 -9.40 3.03
CA PRO A 100 -9.25 -10.86 3.08
C PRO A 100 -8.65 -11.37 4.39
N GLU A 101 -7.81 -10.56 5.04
CA GLU A 101 -7.01 -10.97 6.20
C GLU A 101 -7.14 -9.92 7.33
N PRO A 102 -8.32 -9.79 7.97
CA PRO A 102 -8.59 -8.72 8.93
C PRO A 102 -7.65 -8.75 10.15
N GLN A 103 -7.41 -9.94 10.71
CA GLN A 103 -6.54 -10.11 11.87
C GLN A 103 -5.08 -9.75 11.56
N LEU A 104 -4.58 -10.10 10.36
CA LEU A 104 -3.24 -9.71 9.93
C LEU A 104 -3.17 -8.21 9.70
N LEU A 105 -4.21 -7.59 9.10
CA LEU A 105 -4.24 -6.15 8.89
C LEU A 105 -4.22 -5.35 10.19
N SER A 106 -5.00 -5.75 11.19
CA SER A 106 -5.01 -5.08 12.49
C SER A 106 -3.63 -5.11 13.16
N ARG A 107 -2.94 -6.25 13.15
CA ARG A 107 -1.58 -6.36 13.70
C ARG A 107 -0.56 -5.56 12.88
N LEU A 108 -0.64 -5.68 11.55
CA LEU A 108 0.27 -4.99 10.65
C LEU A 108 0.09 -3.48 10.73
N SER A 109 -1.12 -2.96 10.84
CA SER A 109 -1.34 -1.51 10.94
C SER A 109 -0.68 -0.92 12.18
N CYS A 110 -0.75 -1.62 13.32
CA CYS A 110 -0.05 -1.20 14.54
C CYS A 110 1.47 -1.28 14.40
N TYR A 111 2.00 -2.43 13.94
CA TYR A 111 3.43 -2.62 13.75
C TYR A 111 4.00 -1.59 12.76
N ASP A 112 3.38 -1.46 11.59
CA ASP A 112 3.84 -0.55 10.54
C ASP A 112 3.74 0.92 10.98
N ALA A 113 2.65 1.32 11.64
CA ALA A 113 2.50 2.67 12.19
C ALA A 113 3.60 2.99 13.22
N ASN A 114 3.99 2.04 14.08
CA ASN A 114 5.12 2.20 14.99
C ASN A 114 6.42 2.52 14.25
N GLN A 115 6.67 1.81 13.14
CA GLN A 115 7.90 1.96 12.37
C GLN A 115 7.97 3.31 11.63
N ILE A 116 6.83 3.85 11.16
CA ILE A 116 6.83 5.08 10.37
C ILE A 116 6.61 6.37 11.18
N ALA A 117 5.94 6.32 12.34
CA ALA A 117 5.56 7.52 13.10
C ALA A 117 6.73 8.47 13.42
N PRO A 118 7.92 7.98 13.87
CA PRO A 118 9.05 8.85 14.18
C PRO A 118 9.53 9.68 12.98
N HIS A 119 9.33 9.19 11.76
CA HIS A 119 9.74 9.85 10.53
C HIS A 119 8.80 10.97 10.09
N TYR A 120 7.62 11.06 10.71
CA TYR A 120 6.66 12.15 10.52
C TYR A 120 6.54 13.06 11.75
N GLY A 121 7.35 12.84 12.79
CA GLY A 121 7.22 13.57 14.06
C GLY A 121 5.86 13.33 14.73
N LEU A 122 5.37 12.10 14.62
CA LEU A 122 4.08 11.66 15.18
C LEU A 122 4.33 10.64 16.30
N GLU A 123 3.38 10.57 17.21
CA GLU A 123 3.38 9.56 18.28
C GLU A 123 2.92 8.21 17.70
N PRO A 124 3.67 7.12 17.93
CA PRO A 124 3.29 5.79 17.47
C PRO A 124 2.18 5.18 18.35
N PRO A 125 1.42 4.20 17.84
CA PRO A 125 0.53 3.42 18.68
C PRO A 125 1.33 2.57 19.69
N THR A 126 1.18 2.83 20.99
CA THR A 126 2.06 2.26 22.03
C THR A 126 1.79 0.80 22.42
N ALA A 127 0.60 0.26 22.12
CA ALA A 127 0.27 -1.12 22.45
C ALA A 127 0.95 -2.10 21.48
N GLN A 128 1.77 -3.03 22.02
CA GLN A 128 2.38 -4.12 21.25
C GLN A 128 1.32 -5.14 20.73
N SER A 129 0.09 -5.06 21.22
CA SER A 129 -1.07 -5.86 20.79
C SER A 129 -2.22 -4.95 20.34
N ALA A 130 -3.22 -5.53 19.69
CA ALA A 130 -4.47 -4.82 19.39
C ALA A 130 -5.05 -4.17 20.66
N ALA A 131 -5.67 -3.00 20.49
CA ALA A 131 -6.30 -2.27 21.59
C ALA A 131 -7.41 -3.09 22.25
N ALA A 132 -7.57 -2.98 23.57
CA ALA A 132 -8.56 -3.73 24.32
C ALA A 132 -10.00 -3.36 23.88
N THR A 133 -10.88 -4.35 23.71
CA THR A 133 -12.26 -4.18 23.21
C THR A 133 -13.04 -3.12 24.00
N ASP A 134 -12.89 -3.08 25.32
CA ASP A 134 -13.56 -2.08 26.17
C ASP A 134 -13.04 -0.66 25.93
N CYS A 135 -11.74 -0.52 25.67
CA CYS A 135 -11.14 0.77 25.29
C CYS A 135 -11.66 1.22 23.92
N ILE A 136 -11.74 0.30 22.94
CA ILE A 136 -12.28 0.59 21.60
C ILE A 136 -13.71 1.11 21.73
N ALA A 137 -14.59 0.37 22.41
CA ALA A 137 -16.00 0.72 22.54
C ALA A 137 -16.21 2.08 23.24
N LEU A 138 -15.39 2.39 24.26
CA LEU A 138 -15.46 3.67 24.96
C LEU A 138 -14.91 4.82 24.10
N ALA A 139 -13.79 4.63 23.41
CA ALA A 139 -13.24 5.62 22.49
C ALA A 139 -14.23 5.95 21.36
N GLU A 140 -14.84 4.94 20.74
CA GLU A 140 -15.88 5.15 19.73
C GLU A 140 -17.08 5.92 20.28
N SER A 141 -17.53 5.59 21.50
CA SER A 141 -18.66 6.27 22.15
C SER A 141 -18.36 7.74 22.41
N ILE A 142 -17.15 8.06 22.89
CA ILE A 142 -16.71 9.45 23.09
C ILE A 142 -16.72 10.19 21.74
N LEU A 143 -16.02 9.66 20.74
CA LEU A 143 -15.88 10.31 19.44
C LEU A 143 -17.20 10.48 18.68
N ALA A 144 -18.13 9.53 18.79
CA ALA A 144 -19.47 9.63 18.20
C ALA A 144 -20.36 10.70 18.86
N GLY A 145 -20.03 11.11 20.09
CA GLY A 145 -20.71 12.19 20.81
C GLY A 145 -20.27 13.58 20.40
N LEU A 146 -19.06 13.73 19.86
CA LEU A 146 -18.43 15.01 19.56
C LEU A 146 -19.05 15.72 18.35
N SER A 147 -19.02 17.05 18.39
CA SER A 147 -19.19 17.85 17.18
C SER A 147 -17.98 17.67 16.25
N ASN A 148 -18.08 18.09 14.99
CA ASN A 148 -16.95 17.98 14.07
C ASN A 148 -15.73 18.83 14.53
N GLN A 149 -15.95 20.00 15.13
CA GLN A 149 -14.86 20.82 15.66
C GLN A 149 -14.20 20.16 16.87
N ASP A 150 -15.01 19.62 17.79
CA ASP A 150 -14.50 18.93 18.98
C ASP A 150 -13.79 17.62 18.61
N PHE A 151 -14.24 16.93 17.56
CA PHE A 151 -13.56 15.77 17.02
C PHE A 151 -12.13 16.14 16.58
N ILE A 152 -11.97 17.20 15.79
CA ILE A 152 -10.65 17.66 15.34
C ILE A 152 -9.76 18.05 16.54
N ALA A 153 -10.35 18.68 17.57
CA ALA A 153 -9.63 19.13 18.74
C ALA A 153 -9.21 18.00 19.71
N HIS A 154 -10.04 16.95 19.85
CA HIS A 154 -9.90 15.98 20.93
C HIS A 154 -9.65 14.53 20.48
N ALA A 155 -9.83 14.21 19.20
CA ALA A 155 -9.67 12.83 18.74
C ALA A 155 -8.26 12.28 18.96
N VAL A 156 -7.22 13.12 18.87
CA VAL A 156 -5.84 12.72 19.18
C VAL A 156 -5.71 12.23 20.63
N THR A 157 -6.29 12.96 21.59
CA THR A 157 -6.25 12.61 23.02
C THR A 157 -6.98 11.30 23.29
N VAL A 158 -8.17 11.14 22.71
CA VAL A 158 -8.97 9.91 22.84
C VAL A 158 -8.24 8.71 22.23
N ASN A 159 -7.72 8.84 21.00
CA ASN A 159 -7.00 7.75 20.35
C ASN A 159 -5.69 7.42 21.07
N THR A 160 -4.99 8.41 21.64
CA THR A 160 -3.77 8.16 22.43
C THR A 160 -4.07 7.33 23.68
N ALA A 161 -5.16 7.65 24.40
CA ALA A 161 -5.59 6.86 25.56
C ALA A 161 -5.97 5.42 25.16
N LEU A 162 -6.68 5.27 24.03
CA LEU A 162 -6.99 3.96 23.44
C LEU A 162 -5.73 3.13 23.17
N TRP A 163 -4.75 3.68 22.46
CA TRP A 163 -3.52 2.97 22.09
C TRP A 163 -2.55 2.74 23.26
N ARG A 164 -2.81 3.38 24.42
CA ARG A 164 -2.14 3.07 25.69
C ARG A 164 -2.88 2.02 26.52
N ASN A 165 -4.03 1.52 26.04
CA ASN A 165 -4.96 0.71 26.83
C ASN A 165 -5.33 1.38 28.16
N ASP A 166 -5.40 2.70 28.19
CA ASP A 166 -5.69 3.50 29.37
C ASP A 166 -7.20 3.69 29.54
N LEU A 167 -7.85 2.64 30.04
CA LEU A 167 -9.31 2.63 30.26
C LEU A 167 -9.74 3.71 31.27
N ASP A 168 -8.94 3.96 32.31
CA ASP A 168 -9.26 4.97 33.31
C ASP A 168 -9.12 6.39 32.75
N GLY A 169 -8.10 6.63 31.93
CA GLY A 169 -7.98 7.86 31.14
C GLY A 169 -9.18 8.06 30.20
N LEU A 170 -9.60 7.03 29.47
CA LEU A 170 -10.80 7.08 28.62
C LEU A 170 -12.07 7.38 29.44
N ARG A 171 -12.22 6.81 30.64
CA ARG A 171 -13.34 7.11 31.55
C ARG A 171 -13.33 8.57 32.02
N GLN A 172 -12.15 9.15 32.24
CA GLN A 172 -12.03 10.57 32.56
C GLN A 172 -12.42 11.45 31.37
N LEU A 173 -11.97 11.11 30.16
CA LEU A 173 -12.34 11.81 28.93
C LEU A 173 -13.84 11.69 28.64
N SER A 174 -14.46 10.53 28.87
CA SER A 174 -15.91 10.35 28.77
C SER A 174 -16.67 11.26 29.75
N LYS A 175 -16.21 11.42 30.99
CA LYS A 175 -16.80 12.39 31.93
C LYS A 175 -16.65 13.84 31.46
N GLN A 176 -15.55 14.17 30.80
CA GLN A 176 -15.25 15.52 30.35
C GLN A 176 -16.01 15.92 29.08
N PHE A 177 -16.03 15.04 28.08
CA PHE A 177 -16.58 15.32 26.75
C PHE A 177 -17.97 14.71 26.53
N GLY A 178 -18.41 13.84 27.43
CA GLY A 178 -19.57 12.98 27.24
C GLY A 178 -19.24 11.73 26.45
N GLU A 179 -20.15 10.77 26.50
CA GLU A 179 -20.15 9.57 25.66
C GLU A 179 -21.52 9.42 24.99
N ALA A 180 -21.53 9.04 23.73
CA ALA A 180 -22.76 8.73 23.01
C ALA A 180 -23.35 7.40 23.51
N SER A 181 -24.68 7.27 23.46
CA SER A 181 -25.32 5.97 23.65
C SER A 181 -24.86 4.97 22.59
N SER A 182 -25.03 3.67 22.85
CA SER A 182 -24.66 2.62 21.90
C SER A 182 -25.37 2.81 20.55
N GLU A 183 -26.63 3.23 20.54
CA GLU A 183 -27.41 3.49 19.33
C GLU A 183 -26.84 4.67 18.55
N ARG A 184 -26.48 5.76 19.23
CA ARG A 184 -25.89 6.95 18.59
C ARG A 184 -24.49 6.65 18.04
N ARG A 185 -23.69 5.87 18.75
CA ARG A 185 -22.39 5.37 18.26
C ARG A 185 -22.55 4.55 16.99
N GLN A 186 -23.44 3.55 16.99
CA GLN A 186 -23.71 2.71 15.82
C GLN A 186 -24.24 3.53 14.65
N ALA A 187 -25.14 4.50 14.90
CA ALA A 187 -25.65 5.39 13.86
C ALA A 187 -24.54 6.27 13.24
N ALA A 188 -23.62 6.79 14.06
CA ALA A 188 -22.48 7.58 13.58
C ALA A 188 -21.54 6.73 12.69
N GLN A 189 -21.22 5.51 13.12
CA GLN A 189 -20.42 4.56 12.34
C GLN A 189 -21.10 4.17 11.03
N GLN A 190 -22.40 3.87 11.07
CA GLN A 190 -23.17 3.53 9.88
C GLN A 190 -23.21 4.68 8.89
N ALA A 191 -23.45 5.92 9.35
CA ALA A 191 -23.44 7.10 8.49
C ALA A 191 -22.05 7.34 7.84
N GLY A 192 -20.97 7.15 8.60
CA GLY A 192 -19.61 7.23 8.05
C GLY A 192 -19.33 6.13 7.03
N ASN A 193 -19.76 4.90 7.32
CA ASN A 193 -19.63 3.75 6.42
C ASN A 193 -20.42 3.95 5.12
N ASP A 194 -21.66 4.43 5.21
CA ASP A 194 -22.52 4.72 4.06
C ASP A 194 -21.91 5.82 3.19
N ARG A 195 -21.37 6.88 3.82
CA ARG A 195 -20.67 7.94 3.10
C ARG A 195 -19.43 7.43 2.40
N ARG A 196 -18.60 6.62 3.08
CA ARG A 196 -17.41 5.96 2.52
C ARG A 196 -17.78 5.07 1.33
N ALA A 197 -18.85 4.30 1.43
CA ALA A 197 -19.37 3.44 0.36
C ALA A 197 -19.93 4.26 -0.82
N GLN A 198 -20.67 5.34 -0.56
CA GLN A 198 -21.17 6.27 -1.57
C GLN A 198 -20.03 6.88 -2.40
N LEU A 199 -18.92 7.22 -1.73
CA LEU A 199 -17.69 7.71 -2.33
C LEU A 199 -16.79 6.59 -2.90
N LYS A 200 -17.29 5.34 -2.88
CA LYS A 200 -16.67 4.15 -3.49
C LYS A 200 -15.32 3.77 -2.89
N HIS A 201 -15.20 3.83 -1.57
CA HIS A 201 -14.06 3.26 -0.85
C HIS A 201 -14.52 2.40 0.34
N TYR A 202 -13.58 2.01 1.18
CA TYR A 202 -13.72 0.90 2.12
C TYR A 202 -12.71 0.92 3.28
N SER A 203 -11.55 1.58 3.15
CA SER A 203 -10.53 1.60 4.22
C SER A 203 -10.79 2.69 5.27
N GLY A 204 -10.23 2.52 6.47
CA GLY A 204 -9.98 3.60 7.42
C GLY A 204 -8.77 4.45 7.02
N ALA A 205 -8.45 5.47 7.82
CA ALA A 205 -7.37 6.42 7.60
C ALA A 205 -7.42 7.14 6.24
N MET A 206 -8.61 7.32 5.67
CA MET A 206 -8.74 7.89 4.33
C MET A 206 -9.10 9.37 4.38
N PHE A 207 -8.40 10.19 3.61
CA PHE A 207 -8.84 11.54 3.25
C PHE A 207 -9.46 11.52 1.85
N PHE A 208 -10.50 12.33 1.66
CA PHE A 208 -11.17 12.52 0.38
C PHE A 208 -11.29 13.99 0.05
N TYR A 209 -10.88 14.37 -1.16
CA TYR A 209 -11.02 15.74 -1.65
C TYR A 209 -11.19 15.74 -3.18
N GLY A 210 -12.26 16.39 -3.65
CA GLY A 210 -12.53 16.63 -5.07
C GLY A 210 -12.44 15.37 -5.92
N ASN A 211 -13.19 14.33 -5.52
CA ASN A 211 -13.25 13.00 -6.17
C ASN A 211 -11.95 12.18 -6.17
N GLU A 212 -11.01 12.50 -5.28
CA GLU A 212 -9.78 11.72 -5.11
C GLU A 212 -9.56 11.31 -3.65
N TRP A 213 -8.95 10.14 -3.50
CA TRP A 213 -8.65 9.51 -2.21
C TRP A 213 -7.15 9.58 -1.88
N TYR A 214 -6.84 9.79 -0.61
CA TYR A 214 -5.48 9.89 -0.08
C TYR A 214 -5.42 9.08 1.22
N TRP A 215 -4.70 7.96 1.17
CA TRP A 215 -4.56 7.07 2.32
C TRP A 215 -3.49 7.55 3.29
N GLY A 216 -3.92 7.77 4.54
CA GLY A 216 -3.10 8.03 5.70
C GLY A 216 -2.08 9.16 5.51
N VAL A 217 -1.03 9.10 6.31
CA VAL A 217 0.14 9.98 6.18
C VAL A 217 0.87 9.75 4.85
N ASP A 218 0.86 8.51 4.35
CA ASP A 218 1.61 8.10 3.16
C ASP A 218 1.18 8.78 1.86
N ARG A 219 -0.07 9.24 1.76
CA ARG A 219 -0.58 9.96 0.57
C ARG A 219 -0.96 11.41 0.86
N LEU A 220 -0.78 11.88 2.09
CA LEU A 220 -1.21 13.21 2.51
C LEU A 220 -0.45 14.30 1.74
N HIS A 221 0.83 14.11 1.44
CA HIS A 221 1.62 15.02 0.60
C HIS A 221 0.96 15.34 -0.76
N TYR A 222 0.19 14.42 -1.36
CA TYR A 222 -0.53 14.73 -2.61
C TYR A 222 -1.75 15.63 -2.38
N LEU A 223 -2.45 15.43 -1.26
CA LEU A 223 -3.55 16.30 -0.87
C LEU A 223 -3.01 17.70 -0.61
N GLU A 224 -1.95 17.81 0.20
CA GLU A 224 -1.29 19.07 0.54
C GLU A 224 -0.81 19.83 -0.71
N LYS A 225 -0.10 19.16 -1.62
CA LYS A 225 0.32 19.75 -2.91
C LYS A 225 -0.89 20.26 -3.71
N ARG A 226 -1.96 19.47 -3.78
CA ARG A 226 -3.19 19.87 -4.50
C ARG A 226 -3.86 21.08 -3.86
N LEU A 227 -3.91 21.17 -2.52
CA LEU A 227 -4.46 22.33 -1.82
C LEU A 227 -3.60 23.58 -2.05
N GLY A 228 -2.26 23.42 -2.05
CA GLY A 228 -1.33 24.48 -2.41
C GLY A 228 -1.50 24.98 -3.85
N GLU A 229 -1.64 24.06 -4.83
CA GLU A 229 -1.92 24.41 -6.24
C GLU A 229 -3.24 25.17 -6.43
N LEU A 230 -4.20 24.99 -5.51
CA LEU A 230 -5.47 25.69 -5.50
C LEU A 230 -5.40 27.04 -4.77
N GLY A 231 -4.24 27.42 -4.22
CA GLY A 231 -4.05 28.66 -3.47
C GLY A 231 -4.63 28.63 -2.05
N LEU A 232 -4.84 27.44 -1.49
CA LEU A 232 -5.47 27.27 -0.16
C LEU A 232 -4.44 27.16 0.97
N ASP A 233 -3.14 27.14 0.67
CA ASP A 233 -2.09 27.11 1.70
C ASP A 233 -1.84 28.53 2.24
N SER A 234 -2.08 28.73 3.54
CA SER A 234 -1.79 30.00 4.23
C SER A 234 -0.30 30.24 4.45
N THR A 235 0.54 29.20 4.29
CA THR A 235 1.99 29.24 4.49
C THR A 235 2.74 28.67 3.29
N PRO A 236 2.55 29.23 2.08
CA PRO A 236 3.16 28.70 0.86
C PRO A 236 4.68 28.71 0.96
N GLY A 237 5.32 27.62 0.49
CA GLY A 237 6.77 27.44 0.52
C GLY A 237 7.31 26.77 1.78
N GLN A 238 6.52 26.61 2.84
CA GLN A 238 6.89 25.80 4.00
C GLN A 238 6.83 24.30 3.68
N ALA A 239 7.68 23.50 4.35
CA ALA A 239 7.68 22.05 4.22
C ALA A 239 6.28 21.46 4.48
N LEU A 240 5.90 20.42 3.74
CA LEU A 240 4.60 19.74 3.91
C LEU A 240 4.48 19.15 5.32
N LEU A 241 3.24 18.99 5.81
CA LEU A 241 2.95 18.40 7.12
C LEU A 241 3.34 16.91 7.18
N ALA A 242 3.14 16.18 6.07
CA ALA A 242 3.59 14.79 5.94
C ALA A 242 4.32 14.60 4.60
N PRO A 243 5.60 15.04 4.49
CA PRO A 243 6.35 14.93 3.25
C PRO A 243 6.62 13.47 2.89
N ARG A 244 6.64 13.16 1.59
CA ARG A 244 7.07 11.86 1.09
C ARG A 244 8.52 11.62 1.51
N GLN A 245 8.81 10.45 2.07
CA GLN A 245 10.15 10.03 2.41
C GLN A 245 10.89 9.50 1.17
N ASP A 246 12.16 9.86 1.03
CA ASP A 246 13.00 9.44 -0.09
C ASP A 246 13.69 8.10 0.19
N VAL A 247 13.90 7.31 -0.86
CA VAL A 247 14.74 6.11 -0.79
C VAL A 247 16.17 6.54 -1.00
N VAL A 248 17.04 6.26 -0.04
CA VAL A 248 18.45 6.64 -0.08
C VAL A 248 19.27 5.40 -0.43
N ASN A 249 19.87 5.39 -1.62
CA ASN A 249 20.47 4.17 -2.16
C ASN A 249 21.98 4.00 -1.90
N GLY A 250 22.64 4.89 -1.15
CA GLY A 250 24.10 4.86 -1.00
C GLY A 250 24.58 4.91 0.46
N PRO A 251 25.74 4.32 0.79
CA PRO A 251 26.38 4.51 2.09
C PRO A 251 27.13 5.84 2.17
N LEU A 252 27.21 6.39 3.39
CA LEU A 252 28.02 7.57 3.75
C LEU A 252 29.54 7.33 3.69
N ASN A 253 30.05 6.08 3.55
CA ASN A 253 31.49 5.77 3.49
C ASN A 253 31.80 4.48 2.69
N ALA A 254 32.64 4.58 1.65
CA ALA A 254 32.75 3.60 0.56
C ALA A 254 33.75 2.44 0.74
N SER A 255 34.58 2.39 1.79
CA SER A 255 35.67 1.39 1.88
C SER A 255 35.40 0.19 2.80
N ASN A 256 34.61 0.35 3.88
CA ASN A 256 34.29 -0.73 4.82
C ASN A 256 32.90 -1.35 4.58
N ALA A 257 31.96 -0.57 4.02
CA ALA A 257 30.59 -1.02 3.74
C ALA A 257 30.50 -2.17 2.73
N ALA A 258 31.41 -2.27 1.77
CA ALA A 258 31.36 -3.27 0.69
C ALA A 258 31.65 -4.73 1.14
N LYS A 259 32.35 -4.93 2.26
CA LYS A 259 32.57 -6.29 2.84
C LYS A 259 31.45 -6.71 3.78
N GLN A 260 30.81 -5.74 4.45
CA GLN A 260 29.78 -5.98 5.45
C GLN A 260 28.37 -5.95 4.84
N SER A 261 28.17 -5.36 3.66
CA SER A 261 26.85 -5.31 3.01
C SER A 261 26.32 -6.66 2.57
N SER A 262 27.21 -7.59 2.18
CA SER A 262 26.85 -8.97 1.86
C SER A 262 26.39 -9.80 3.07
N GLN A 263 26.43 -9.23 4.29
CA GLN A 263 25.90 -9.86 5.50
C GLN A 263 24.39 -9.67 5.65
N LEU A 264 23.80 -8.71 4.92
CA LEU A 264 22.36 -8.47 4.93
C LEU A 264 21.70 -9.11 3.71
N THR A 265 20.51 -9.66 3.91
CA THR A 265 19.68 -10.17 2.81
C THR A 265 18.34 -9.45 2.79
N LEU A 266 18.08 -8.74 1.68
CA LEU A 266 16.79 -8.15 1.38
C LEU A 266 15.96 -9.17 0.59
N VAL A 267 14.94 -9.72 1.23
CA VAL A 267 13.94 -10.58 0.59
C VAL A 267 12.80 -9.70 0.05
N ILE A 268 12.46 -9.84 -1.23
CA ILE A 268 11.27 -9.24 -1.83
C ILE A 268 10.25 -10.31 -2.21
N TYR A 269 9.06 -10.19 -1.64
CA TYR A 269 7.87 -10.95 -2.06
C TYR A 269 7.16 -10.19 -3.15
N ALA A 270 7.12 -10.76 -4.36
CA ALA A 270 6.67 -10.08 -5.56
C ALA A 270 5.57 -10.85 -6.28
N SER A 271 4.64 -10.16 -6.94
CA SER A 271 3.67 -10.81 -7.82
C SER A 271 3.57 -10.09 -9.17
N LEU A 272 3.57 -10.88 -10.24
CA LEU A 272 3.53 -10.40 -11.62
C LEU A 272 2.28 -9.57 -11.96
N ARG A 273 1.19 -9.75 -11.19
CA ARG A 273 -0.07 -9.02 -11.36
C ARG A 273 -0.24 -7.86 -10.37
N SER A 274 0.73 -7.57 -9.52
CA SER A 274 0.63 -6.44 -8.61
C SER A 274 1.15 -5.16 -9.28
N PRO A 275 0.30 -4.13 -9.45
CA PRO A 275 0.75 -2.85 -9.99
C PRO A 275 1.78 -2.19 -9.06
N TYR A 276 1.64 -2.32 -7.74
CA TYR A 276 2.64 -1.80 -6.81
C TYR A 276 3.97 -2.57 -6.88
N THR A 277 3.95 -3.88 -7.20
CA THR A 277 5.19 -4.61 -7.48
C THR A 277 5.86 -4.03 -8.71
N ALA A 278 5.11 -3.73 -9.79
CA ALA A 278 5.67 -3.08 -10.97
C ALA A 278 6.29 -1.69 -10.68
N VAL A 279 5.72 -0.93 -9.73
CA VAL A 279 6.30 0.35 -9.28
C VAL A 279 7.60 0.16 -8.48
N ALA A 280 7.69 -0.91 -7.68
CA ALA A 280 8.75 -1.07 -6.69
C ALA A 280 9.92 -1.96 -7.12
N PHE A 281 9.69 -2.91 -8.04
CA PHE A 281 10.60 -4.04 -8.27
C PHE A 281 12.00 -3.58 -8.69
N ASP A 282 12.12 -2.84 -9.80
CA ASP A 282 13.42 -2.37 -10.29
C ASP A 282 14.09 -1.39 -9.32
N ARG A 283 13.30 -0.60 -8.58
CA ARG A 283 13.82 0.28 -7.51
C ARG A 283 14.42 -0.53 -6.36
N THR A 284 13.80 -1.65 -6.00
CA THR A 284 14.31 -2.57 -4.97
C THR A 284 15.60 -3.24 -5.43
N VAL A 285 15.65 -3.70 -6.69
CA VAL A 285 16.85 -4.29 -7.29
C VAL A 285 17.99 -3.26 -7.30
N THR A 286 17.69 -2.02 -7.70
CA THR A 286 18.67 -0.91 -7.70
C THR A 286 19.17 -0.63 -6.30
N LEU A 287 18.28 -0.50 -5.31
CA LEU A 287 18.64 -0.31 -3.90
C LEU A 287 19.57 -1.43 -3.40
N ALA A 288 19.23 -2.69 -3.68
CA ALA A 288 20.02 -3.82 -3.22
C ALA A 288 21.44 -3.79 -3.82
N ASN A 289 21.53 -3.52 -5.13
CA ASN A 289 22.81 -3.42 -5.84
C ASN A 289 23.66 -2.23 -5.35
N GLU A 290 23.06 -1.04 -5.21
CA GLU A 290 23.78 0.18 -4.82
C GLU A 290 24.26 0.14 -3.36
N LEU A 291 23.53 -0.54 -2.47
CA LEU A 291 23.93 -0.79 -1.09
C LEU A 291 24.76 -2.06 -0.90
N GLY A 292 24.93 -2.87 -1.95
CA GLY A 292 25.70 -4.13 -1.91
C GLY A 292 25.09 -5.21 -1.01
N VAL A 293 23.78 -5.19 -0.77
CA VAL A 293 23.07 -6.22 0.03
C VAL A 293 22.60 -7.37 -0.86
N ASN A 294 22.54 -8.58 -0.31
CA ASN A 294 22.03 -9.73 -1.05
C ASN A 294 20.54 -9.52 -1.34
N LEU A 295 20.10 -9.82 -2.56
CA LEU A 295 18.69 -9.79 -2.94
C LEU A 295 18.15 -11.21 -3.09
N GLU A 296 17.15 -11.57 -2.28
CA GLU A 296 16.40 -12.81 -2.43
C GLU A 296 15.01 -12.52 -3.01
N LEU A 297 14.70 -13.16 -4.14
CA LEU A 297 13.42 -12.99 -4.82
C LEU A 297 12.47 -14.14 -4.49
N ARG A 298 11.32 -13.83 -3.90
CA ARG A 298 10.25 -14.78 -3.57
C ARG A 298 8.95 -14.46 -4.33
N PRO A 299 8.73 -15.02 -5.53
CA PRO A 299 7.47 -14.82 -6.24
C PRO A 299 6.30 -15.45 -5.49
N VAL A 300 5.16 -14.76 -5.47
CA VAL A 300 3.90 -15.27 -4.92
C VAL A 300 2.76 -15.14 -5.92
N LEU A 301 1.81 -16.07 -5.84
CA LEU A 301 0.64 -16.06 -6.71
C LEU A 301 -0.28 -14.86 -6.38
N PRO A 302 -0.85 -14.15 -7.39
CA PRO A 302 -1.75 -13.03 -7.15
C PRO A 302 -2.93 -13.39 -6.26
N MET A 303 -3.30 -12.53 -5.30
CA MET A 303 -4.37 -12.79 -4.33
C MET A 303 -5.70 -13.25 -4.95
N VAL A 304 -6.09 -12.65 -6.09
CA VAL A 304 -7.33 -13.02 -6.80
C VAL A 304 -7.29 -14.47 -7.28
N MET A 305 -6.11 -14.92 -7.70
CA MET A 305 -5.87 -16.31 -8.07
C MET A 305 -5.74 -17.24 -6.85
N ARG A 306 -5.72 -16.67 -5.64
CA ARG A 306 -5.77 -17.38 -4.36
C ARG A 306 -7.19 -17.47 -3.78
N GLY A 307 -8.22 -17.09 -4.55
CA GLY A 307 -9.60 -17.08 -4.06
C GLY A 307 -9.90 -15.92 -3.11
N VAL A 308 -9.19 -14.79 -3.23
CA VAL A 308 -9.55 -13.53 -2.57
C VAL A 308 -10.36 -12.65 -3.53
N PRO A 309 -11.57 -12.20 -3.16
CA PRO A 309 -12.35 -11.27 -3.98
C PRO A 309 -11.61 -9.97 -4.31
N ALA A 310 -11.70 -9.58 -5.58
CA ALA A 310 -11.39 -8.23 -6.02
C ALA A 310 -12.68 -7.50 -6.38
N THR A 311 -13.03 -6.49 -5.58
CA THR A 311 -14.11 -5.58 -5.94
C THR A 311 -13.64 -4.59 -7.01
N MET A 312 -14.58 -4.07 -7.79
CA MET A 312 -14.27 -3.03 -8.77
C MET A 312 -13.69 -1.78 -8.11
N GLU A 313 -14.20 -1.39 -6.94
CA GLU A 313 -13.75 -0.17 -6.26
C GLU A 313 -12.31 -0.31 -5.75
N LYS A 314 -11.94 -1.47 -5.19
CA LYS A 314 -10.55 -1.79 -4.84
C LYS A 314 -9.62 -1.74 -6.05
N GLY A 315 -10.01 -2.36 -7.16
CA GLY A 315 -9.22 -2.33 -8.39
C GLY A 315 -9.01 -0.93 -8.96
N LYS A 316 -10.05 -0.09 -8.94
CA LYS A 316 -9.97 1.31 -9.39
C LYS A 316 -9.01 2.13 -8.55
N TYR A 317 -9.15 2.08 -7.23
CA TYR A 317 -8.30 2.83 -6.31
C TYR A 317 -6.83 2.43 -6.46
N ILE A 318 -6.54 1.12 -6.42
CA ILE A 318 -5.18 0.59 -6.50
C ILE A 318 -4.48 1.03 -7.80
N LEU A 319 -5.15 0.99 -8.94
CA LEU A 319 -4.52 1.38 -10.21
C LEU A 319 -4.34 2.89 -10.36
N PHE A 320 -5.32 3.66 -9.91
CA PHE A 320 -5.19 5.11 -9.83
C PHE A 320 -3.99 5.49 -8.96
N ASP A 321 -3.90 4.91 -7.76
CA ASP A 321 -2.85 5.21 -6.80
C ASP A 321 -1.48 4.70 -7.27
N ALA A 322 -1.38 3.48 -7.83
CA ALA A 322 -0.13 2.97 -8.38
C ALA A 322 0.42 3.85 -9.51
N GLY A 323 -0.44 4.36 -10.40
CA GLY A 323 -0.03 5.32 -11.42
C GLY A 323 0.48 6.64 -10.83
N ARG A 324 -0.18 7.13 -9.78
CA ARG A 324 0.24 8.33 -9.04
C ARG A 324 1.59 8.12 -8.35
N GLU A 325 1.78 6.99 -7.69
CA GLU A 325 3.02 6.60 -7.02
C GLU A 325 4.18 6.41 -8.00
N ALA A 326 3.93 5.79 -9.16
CA ALA A 326 4.93 5.65 -10.22
C ALA A 326 5.48 7.01 -10.67
N ARG A 327 4.59 7.98 -10.91
CA ARG A 327 4.99 9.34 -11.28
C ARG A 327 5.82 10.03 -10.20
N ALA A 328 5.38 9.92 -8.94
CA ALA A 328 6.13 10.50 -7.83
C ALA A 328 7.51 9.87 -7.64
N ALA A 329 7.65 8.58 -7.94
CA ALA A 329 8.93 7.86 -7.91
C ALA A 329 9.75 8.03 -9.21
N GLY A 330 9.24 8.73 -10.22
CA GLY A 330 9.92 8.92 -11.50
C GLY A 330 10.06 7.65 -12.36
N VAL A 331 9.23 6.62 -12.12
CA VAL A 331 9.27 5.35 -12.85
C VAL A 331 8.16 5.25 -13.91
N PRO A 332 8.41 4.59 -15.05
CA PRO A 332 7.40 4.43 -16.09
C PRO A 332 6.27 3.51 -15.62
N PHE A 333 5.01 3.87 -15.94
CA PHE A 333 3.83 3.06 -15.62
C PHE A 333 2.65 3.42 -16.53
N GLY A 334 2.06 2.41 -17.15
CA GLY A 334 1.01 2.54 -18.16
C GLY A 334 1.56 2.90 -19.55
N PRO A 335 0.89 2.46 -20.65
CA PRO A 335 -0.31 1.62 -20.70
C PRO A 335 -0.09 0.18 -20.20
N CYS A 336 -1.17 -0.49 -19.77
CA CYS A 336 -1.11 -1.80 -19.11
C CYS A 336 -1.88 -2.88 -19.88
N ALA A 337 -1.41 -4.12 -19.81
CA ALA A 337 -2.09 -5.35 -20.17
C ALA A 337 -2.22 -6.25 -18.93
N ASP A 338 -3.45 -6.52 -18.46
CA ASP A 338 -3.66 -7.32 -17.22
C ASP A 338 -3.08 -8.73 -17.39
N PRO A 339 -2.09 -9.15 -16.57
CA PRO A 339 -1.49 -10.48 -16.68
C PRO A 339 -2.23 -11.55 -15.84
N ILE A 340 -3.44 -11.27 -15.33
CA ILE A 340 -4.21 -12.22 -14.50
C ILE A 340 -4.40 -13.59 -15.18
N GLY A 341 -4.28 -14.67 -14.40
CA GLY A 341 -4.58 -16.01 -14.89
C GLY A 341 -3.43 -16.62 -15.65
N GLU A 342 -3.75 -17.12 -16.84
CA GLU A 342 -2.82 -17.84 -17.71
C GLU A 342 -1.48 -17.14 -17.98
N PRO A 343 -1.39 -15.81 -18.24
CA PRO A 343 -0.10 -15.15 -18.42
C PRO A 343 0.82 -15.29 -17.21
N THR A 344 0.27 -15.16 -15.99
CA THR A 344 1.03 -15.33 -14.74
C THR A 344 1.46 -16.78 -14.55
N ARG A 345 0.58 -17.76 -14.82
CA ARG A 345 0.93 -19.20 -14.71
C ARG A 345 2.03 -19.60 -15.69
N ARG A 346 1.91 -19.14 -16.94
CA ARG A 346 2.94 -19.33 -17.98
C ARG A 346 4.28 -18.74 -17.57
N ALA A 347 4.29 -17.54 -17.01
CA ALA A 347 5.54 -16.94 -16.53
C ALA A 347 6.15 -17.70 -15.35
N TYR A 348 5.35 -18.11 -14.36
CA TYR A 348 5.88 -18.88 -13.23
C TYR A 348 6.38 -20.27 -13.61
N SER A 349 5.82 -20.91 -14.63
CA SER A 349 6.38 -22.17 -15.17
C SER A 349 7.81 -22.03 -15.72
N LEU A 350 8.23 -20.81 -16.06
CA LEU A 350 9.60 -20.51 -16.53
C LEU A 350 10.53 -20.01 -15.41
N TYR A 351 10.02 -19.73 -14.21
CA TYR A 351 10.79 -19.06 -13.17
C TYR A 351 12.00 -19.87 -12.70
N ALA A 352 11.81 -21.16 -12.42
CA ALA A 352 12.90 -22.04 -11.95
C ALA A 352 14.02 -22.12 -12.99
N TRP A 353 13.66 -22.33 -14.26
CA TRP A 353 14.61 -22.30 -15.36
C TRP A 353 15.33 -20.95 -15.49
N ALA A 354 14.60 -19.83 -15.43
CA ALA A 354 15.22 -18.50 -15.46
C ALA A 354 16.19 -18.30 -14.29
N ALA A 355 15.89 -18.83 -13.10
CA ALA A 355 16.77 -18.81 -11.94
C ALA A 355 18.03 -19.66 -12.14
N GLU A 356 17.92 -20.87 -12.72
CA GLU A 356 19.07 -21.71 -13.08
C GLU A 356 20.02 -21.02 -14.07
N GLN A 357 19.48 -20.15 -14.93
CA GLN A 357 20.28 -19.32 -15.85
C GLN A 357 20.85 -18.04 -15.19
N GLY A 358 20.59 -17.81 -13.89
CA GLY A 358 20.99 -16.58 -13.20
C GLY A 358 20.23 -15.34 -13.66
N LYS A 359 19.01 -15.50 -14.22
CA LYS A 359 18.19 -14.45 -14.84
C LYS A 359 16.80 -14.27 -14.21
N ALA A 360 16.59 -14.74 -12.98
CA ALA A 360 15.30 -14.62 -12.30
C ALA A 360 14.85 -13.15 -12.15
N VAL A 361 15.77 -12.26 -11.77
CA VAL A 361 15.49 -10.83 -11.58
C VAL A 361 15.14 -10.17 -12.91
N GLU A 362 15.97 -10.37 -13.94
CA GLU A 362 15.74 -9.82 -15.28
C GLU A 362 14.45 -10.35 -15.90
N PHE A 363 14.10 -11.61 -15.64
CA PHE A 363 12.85 -12.22 -16.10
C PHE A 363 11.62 -11.56 -15.47
N ILE A 364 11.60 -11.38 -14.15
CA ILE A 364 10.49 -10.69 -13.47
C ILE A 364 10.42 -9.21 -13.88
N SER A 365 11.56 -8.51 -13.96
CA SER A 365 11.62 -7.12 -14.44
C SER A 365 11.05 -7.00 -15.86
N ALA A 366 11.50 -7.86 -16.79
CA ALA A 366 11.02 -7.89 -18.17
C ALA A 366 9.51 -8.18 -18.25
N PHE A 367 9.01 -9.11 -17.45
CA PHE A 367 7.57 -9.41 -17.41
C PHE A 367 6.77 -8.21 -16.93
N LEU A 368 7.17 -7.60 -15.79
CA LEU A 368 6.49 -6.44 -15.22
C LEU A 368 6.48 -5.27 -16.21
N ARG A 369 7.60 -5.00 -16.89
CA ARG A 369 7.69 -3.98 -17.93
C ARG A 369 6.75 -4.27 -19.10
N CYS A 370 6.76 -5.49 -19.63
CA CYS A 370 5.85 -5.90 -20.69
C CYS A 370 4.38 -5.68 -20.30
N ALA A 371 3.98 -6.10 -19.11
CA ALA A 371 2.58 -6.03 -18.67
C ALA A 371 2.14 -4.64 -18.21
N TRP A 372 2.97 -3.90 -17.48
CA TRP A 372 2.56 -2.69 -16.75
C TRP A 372 3.05 -1.38 -17.37
N VAL A 373 3.96 -1.44 -18.35
CA VAL A 373 4.52 -0.24 -19.01
C VAL A 373 4.20 -0.23 -20.50
N GLU A 374 4.31 -1.38 -21.16
CA GLU A 374 4.26 -1.45 -22.63
C GLU A 374 2.99 -2.07 -23.18
N ALA A 375 2.06 -2.49 -22.30
CA ALA A 375 0.83 -3.17 -22.64
C ALA A 375 1.01 -4.38 -23.60
N ILE A 376 2.12 -5.11 -23.48
CA ILE A 376 2.37 -6.34 -24.25
C ILE A 376 1.49 -7.45 -23.67
N ASN A 377 0.72 -8.10 -24.56
CA ASN A 377 -0.15 -9.21 -24.19
C ASN A 377 0.67 -10.49 -23.91
N THR A 378 1.02 -10.70 -22.64
CA THR A 378 1.75 -11.87 -22.14
C THR A 378 0.91 -13.15 -22.12
N ASN A 379 -0.35 -13.11 -22.57
CA ASN A 379 -1.16 -14.32 -22.78
C ASN A 379 -0.82 -15.08 -24.08
N THR A 380 0.11 -14.56 -24.88
CA THR A 380 0.48 -15.10 -26.19
C THR A 380 1.93 -15.51 -26.22
N ASP A 381 2.27 -16.45 -27.11
CA ASP A 381 3.66 -16.88 -27.34
C ASP A 381 4.54 -15.70 -27.75
N ARG A 382 4.04 -14.81 -28.62
CA ARG A 382 4.74 -13.59 -29.02
C ARG A 382 5.02 -12.67 -27.82
N GLY A 383 4.07 -12.52 -26.91
CA GLY A 383 4.25 -11.70 -25.70
C GLY A 383 5.25 -12.33 -24.72
N MET A 384 5.15 -13.64 -24.49
CA MET A 384 6.10 -14.36 -23.65
C MET A 384 7.51 -14.43 -24.26
N GLN A 385 7.62 -14.53 -25.57
CA GLN A 385 8.87 -14.41 -26.30
C GLN A 385 9.53 -13.04 -26.04
N ALA A 386 8.77 -11.96 -26.10
CA ALA A 386 9.29 -10.62 -25.79
C ALA A 386 9.81 -10.53 -24.34
N VAL A 387 9.11 -11.12 -23.38
CA VAL A 387 9.56 -11.20 -21.97
C VAL A 387 10.88 -11.96 -21.87
N VAL A 388 10.93 -13.18 -22.41
CA VAL A 388 12.10 -14.08 -22.32
C VAL A 388 13.32 -13.43 -22.98
N GLN A 389 13.18 -12.91 -24.19
CA GLN A 389 14.30 -12.31 -24.92
C GLN A 389 14.84 -11.04 -24.24
N ARG A 390 13.98 -10.23 -23.62
CA ARG A 390 14.41 -9.05 -22.85
C ARG A 390 15.13 -9.38 -21.56
N ALA A 391 14.83 -10.53 -20.97
CA ALA A 391 15.56 -11.07 -19.83
C ALA A 391 16.95 -11.62 -20.22
N GLY A 392 17.29 -11.62 -21.53
CA GLY A 392 18.52 -12.22 -22.04
C GLY A 392 18.45 -13.74 -22.14
N LEU A 393 17.23 -14.32 -22.15
CA LEU A 393 16.99 -15.75 -22.20
C LEU A 393 16.60 -16.21 -23.63
N ASP A 394 16.83 -17.48 -23.94
CA ASP A 394 16.51 -18.05 -25.26
C ASP A 394 15.05 -18.55 -25.32
N TRP A 395 14.26 -17.93 -26.21
CA TRP A 395 12.89 -18.36 -26.49
C TRP A 395 12.81 -19.79 -27.06
N SER A 396 13.82 -20.21 -27.82
CA SER A 396 13.86 -21.55 -28.42
C SER A 396 13.86 -22.67 -27.36
N VAL A 397 14.45 -22.38 -26.20
CA VAL A 397 14.45 -23.24 -25.01
C VAL A 397 13.18 -22.99 -24.19
N ALA A 398 12.83 -21.73 -23.90
CA ALA A 398 11.67 -21.41 -23.08
C ALA A 398 10.37 -22.02 -23.61
N LYS A 399 10.17 -22.07 -24.94
CA LYS A 399 8.97 -22.66 -25.56
C LYS A 399 8.81 -24.16 -25.29
N THR A 400 9.88 -24.88 -24.93
CA THR A 400 9.80 -26.31 -24.57
C THR A 400 9.50 -26.52 -23.09
N ILE A 401 9.59 -25.47 -22.26
CA ILE A 401 9.42 -25.50 -20.80
C ILE A 401 8.09 -24.86 -20.42
N ILE A 402 7.68 -23.79 -21.11
CA ILE A 402 6.51 -23.01 -20.74
C ILE A 402 5.24 -23.87 -20.60
N GLY A 403 4.53 -23.72 -19.49
CA GLY A 403 3.36 -24.50 -19.13
C GLY A 403 3.65 -25.78 -18.34
N THR A 404 4.91 -26.17 -18.13
CA THR A 404 5.23 -27.33 -17.29
C THR A 404 4.80 -27.09 -15.83
N PRO A 405 4.25 -28.11 -15.15
CA PRO A 405 3.92 -28.03 -13.73
C PRO A 405 5.20 -28.02 -12.86
N GLY A 406 5.04 -27.75 -11.56
CA GLY A 406 6.13 -27.82 -10.56
C GLY A 406 6.43 -26.49 -9.88
N TRP A 407 6.05 -25.37 -10.50
CA TRP A 407 6.21 -24.03 -9.93
C TRP A 407 5.25 -23.73 -8.76
N GLN A 408 4.15 -24.47 -8.64
CA GLN A 408 3.08 -24.21 -7.67
C GLN A 408 3.55 -24.34 -6.22
N ALA A 409 4.35 -25.37 -5.91
CA ALA A 409 4.86 -25.59 -4.55
C ALA A 409 5.73 -24.41 -4.10
N MET A 410 6.69 -23.99 -4.93
CA MET A 410 7.57 -22.87 -4.63
C MET A 410 6.81 -21.56 -4.34
N VAL A 411 5.80 -21.20 -5.15
CA VAL A 411 5.05 -19.96 -4.89
C VAL A 411 4.12 -20.06 -3.68
N GLU A 412 3.73 -21.26 -3.28
CA GLU A 412 2.95 -21.51 -2.07
C GLU A 412 3.84 -21.47 -0.81
N ASP A 413 5.02 -22.08 -0.85
CA ASP A 413 6.01 -22.00 0.22
C ASP A 413 6.41 -20.54 0.48
N ASN A 414 6.65 -19.77 -0.59
CA ASN A 414 6.89 -18.33 -0.49
C ASN A 414 5.71 -17.59 0.15
N ARG A 415 4.46 -17.98 -0.18
CA ARG A 415 3.27 -17.37 0.40
C ARG A 415 3.18 -17.67 1.90
N LEU A 416 3.42 -18.91 2.31
CA LEU A 416 3.39 -19.32 3.71
C LEU A 416 4.47 -18.58 4.52
N ALA A 417 5.70 -18.51 4.01
CA ALA A 417 6.78 -17.73 4.63
C ALA A 417 6.41 -16.25 4.77
N MET A 418 5.71 -15.66 3.80
CA MET A 418 5.22 -14.27 3.90
C MET A 418 4.14 -14.12 5.00
N TYR A 419 3.25 -15.10 5.13
CA TYR A 419 2.18 -15.10 6.15
C TYR A 419 2.75 -15.24 7.56
N GLU A 420 3.82 -16.02 7.75
CA GLU A 420 4.53 -16.15 9.03
C GLU A 420 5.08 -14.80 9.53
N LEU A 421 5.41 -13.88 8.62
CA LEU A 421 5.83 -12.50 8.92
C LEU A 421 4.65 -11.57 9.22
N GLY A 422 3.41 -12.07 9.21
CA GLY A 422 2.20 -11.27 9.34
C GLY A 422 1.82 -10.50 8.07
N LEU A 423 2.40 -10.84 6.92
CA LEU A 423 2.19 -10.15 5.64
C LEU A 423 1.37 -11.03 4.68
N TRP A 424 0.46 -10.42 3.90
CA TRP A 424 -0.39 -11.15 2.96
C TRP A 424 -0.44 -10.55 1.55
N GLY A 425 -0.08 -9.27 1.43
CA GLY A 425 -0.05 -8.50 0.20
C GLY A 425 1.36 -8.34 -0.37
N VAL A 426 1.47 -7.74 -1.55
CA VAL A 426 2.75 -7.51 -2.24
C VAL A 426 2.82 -6.14 -2.92
N PRO A 427 4.03 -5.55 -3.10
CA PRO A 427 5.31 -6.09 -2.64
C PRO A 427 5.40 -6.07 -1.12
N SER A 428 6.08 -7.08 -0.57
CA SER A 428 6.43 -7.15 0.85
C SER A 428 7.92 -7.37 0.96
N TYR A 429 8.51 -6.85 2.03
CA TYR A 429 9.94 -6.87 2.27
C TYR A 429 10.24 -7.57 3.59
N GLN A 430 11.28 -8.38 3.61
CA GLN A 430 11.90 -8.89 4.82
C GLN A 430 13.40 -8.60 4.74
N LEU A 431 13.94 -7.97 5.77
CA LEU A 431 15.38 -7.76 5.90
C LEU A 431 15.93 -8.75 6.92
N LEU A 432 16.94 -9.50 6.51
CA LEU A 432 17.63 -10.49 7.33
C LEU A 432 19.04 -10.00 7.69
N ASP A 433 19.47 -10.28 8.92
CA ASP A 433 20.88 -10.19 9.34
C ASP A 433 21.70 -11.42 8.89
N GLU A 434 22.99 -11.45 9.23
CA GLU A 434 23.88 -12.55 8.85
C GLU A 434 23.53 -13.89 9.51
N GLN A 435 22.81 -13.86 10.64
CA GLN A 435 22.30 -15.03 11.34
C GLN A 435 20.92 -15.47 10.81
N ASN A 436 20.42 -14.85 9.73
CA ASN A 436 19.07 -15.05 9.18
C ASN A 436 17.93 -14.67 10.13
N ASN A 437 18.16 -13.81 11.13
CA ASN A 437 17.08 -13.26 11.93
C ASN A 437 16.39 -12.12 11.15
N THR A 438 15.08 -12.00 11.35
CA THR A 438 14.32 -10.89 10.76
C THR A 438 14.58 -9.59 11.53
N VAL A 439 15.19 -8.62 10.84
CA VAL A 439 15.41 -7.26 11.34
C VAL A 439 14.19 -6.37 11.08
N LEU A 440 13.54 -6.55 9.92
CA LEU A 440 12.42 -5.74 9.49
C LEU A 440 11.50 -6.56 8.57
N ALA A 441 10.19 -6.43 8.72
CA ALA A 441 9.21 -7.03 7.81
C ALA A 441 8.06 -6.05 7.54
N LEU A 442 7.95 -5.53 6.31
CA LEU A 442 7.00 -4.47 5.97
C LEU A 442 6.27 -4.75 4.65
N TRP A 443 5.07 -4.20 4.51
CA TRP A 443 4.25 -4.33 3.31
C TRP A 443 4.12 -3.00 2.56
N GLY A 444 4.19 -3.06 1.24
CA GLY A 444 3.88 -1.94 0.35
C GLY A 444 5.10 -1.30 -0.27
N GLN A 445 4.95 -0.80 -1.50
CA GLN A 445 6.03 -0.11 -2.22
C GLN A 445 6.47 1.20 -1.52
N ASP A 446 5.57 1.77 -0.74
CA ASP A 446 5.71 2.95 0.12
C ASP A 446 6.44 2.64 1.43
N ARG A 447 7.03 1.45 1.58
CA ARG A 447 7.95 1.10 2.67
C ARG A 447 9.39 0.91 2.22
N LEU A 448 9.67 1.00 0.92
CA LEU A 448 11.03 0.85 0.39
C LEU A 448 12.01 1.89 0.97
N TRP A 449 11.55 3.10 1.30
CA TRP A 449 12.38 4.13 1.94
C TRP A 449 12.83 3.72 3.35
N LEU A 450 11.94 3.07 4.10
CA LEU A 450 12.24 2.62 5.45
C LEU A 450 13.15 1.39 5.41
N VAL A 451 12.94 0.47 4.47
CA VAL A 451 13.86 -0.64 4.19
C VAL A 451 15.27 -0.10 3.89
N SER A 452 15.38 0.86 2.99
CA SER A 452 16.63 1.56 2.67
C SER A 452 17.30 2.16 3.91
N LYS A 453 16.54 2.86 4.74
CA LYS A 453 17.04 3.48 5.97
C LYS A 453 17.56 2.44 6.98
N VAL A 454 16.78 1.38 7.22
CA VAL A 454 17.17 0.32 8.17
C VAL A 454 18.40 -0.44 7.66
N ILE A 455 18.52 -0.69 6.36
CA ILE A 455 19.76 -1.25 5.78
C ILE A 455 20.95 -0.37 6.15
N GLN A 456 20.87 0.94 5.89
CA GLN A 456 21.98 1.85 6.22
C GLN A 456 22.30 1.89 7.72
N GLU A 457 21.28 1.85 8.59
CA GLU A 457 21.50 1.77 10.04
C GLU A 457 22.23 0.49 10.44
N GLN A 458 21.90 -0.66 9.85
CA GLN A 458 22.61 -1.92 10.08
C GLN A 458 24.04 -1.87 9.55
N LEU A 459 24.25 -1.37 8.33
CA LEU A 459 25.59 -1.21 7.76
C LEU A 459 26.47 -0.29 8.64
N ASN A 460 25.90 0.81 9.14
CA ASN A 460 26.63 1.71 10.04
C ASN A 460 27.02 1.02 11.35
N ARG A 461 26.12 0.21 11.95
CA ARG A 461 26.43 -0.55 13.18
C ARG A 461 27.58 -1.54 12.96
N LEU A 462 27.57 -2.25 11.83
CA LEU A 462 28.63 -3.18 11.45
C LEU A 462 29.98 -2.45 11.28
N THR A 463 29.98 -1.25 10.69
CA THR A 463 31.23 -0.48 10.54
C THR A 463 31.81 0.08 11.84
N THR A 464 30.98 0.23 12.89
CA THR A 464 31.41 0.74 14.20
C THR A 464 31.81 -0.35 15.20
N ALA A 465 31.51 -1.62 14.89
CA ALA A 465 31.81 -2.76 15.75
C ALA A 465 33.20 -3.39 15.47
N ASP A 466 33.78 -3.08 14.29
CA ASP A 466 35.17 -3.36 13.89
C ASP A 466 36.09 -2.19 14.26
#